data_AF-A0A3E5E8J3-F1
#
_entry.id   AF-A0A3E5E8J3-F1
#
_cell.length_a   1.000
_cell.length_b   1.000
_cell.length_c   1.000
_cell.angle_alpha   90.00
_cell.angle_beta   90.00
_cell.angle_gamma   90.00
#
_symmetry.space_group_name_H-M   'P 1'
#
loop_
_entity.id
_entity.type
_entity.pdbx_description
1 polymer ?
#
loop_
_entity_poly.entity_id
_entity_poly.type
_entity_poly.pdbx_seq_one_letter_code
_entity_poly.pdbx_strand_id
1 'polypeptide(L)'
;MRKTFKKLAALALASAMTLSSSVMASAATMNVYVRKWTQTSSTNTYEGTVTPNPFGLNPVVKVKGVTSGMTYKKALELAKSEGLNTTWDTKNPNYLTAVEYDDFLWKNNGANHNVNKDAAGNIIGAIWKGDSWMWYKGNNLYYDVAKYPNTTLGETLVPAGLKDSDEFSMVLSYDHSEFAWGTPATEDNQ
;
A
#
# COMPACT_ATOMS: atom_id res chain seq x y z
N MET A 1 12.48 19.07 -27.80
CA MET A 1 11.73 20.23 -27.24
C MET A 1 10.26 20.08 -27.66
N ARG A 2 9.33 19.87 -26.71
CA ARG A 2 8.48 20.90 -26.05
C ARG A 2 7.60 21.71 -27.01
N LYS A 3 6.28 21.81 -26.73
CA LYS A 3 5.51 23.09 -26.85
C LYS A 3 4.06 23.21 -26.33
N THR A 4 3.52 22.36 -25.45
CA THR A 4 2.14 22.60 -24.92
C THR A 4 1.96 22.42 -23.42
N PHE A 5 3.02 22.66 -22.64
CA PHE A 5 2.85 23.31 -21.34
C PHE A 5 2.25 24.71 -21.59
N LYS A 6 1.13 25.05 -20.93
CA LYS A 6 0.37 26.31 -20.98
C LYS A 6 -0.79 26.37 -21.99
N LYS A 7 -1.99 25.90 -21.60
CA LYS A 7 -3.28 26.54 -21.98
C LYS A 7 -4.55 26.00 -21.28
N LEU A 8 -4.47 25.58 -20.01
CA LEU A 8 -5.68 25.40 -19.17
C LEU A 8 -5.60 26.12 -17.81
N ALA A 9 -4.53 26.87 -17.55
CA ALA A 9 -4.49 27.85 -16.47
C ALA A 9 -4.84 29.24 -17.07
N ALA A 10 -6.14 29.53 -17.27
CA ALA A 10 -6.75 30.87 -17.43
C ALA A 10 -8.10 30.79 -18.17
N LEU A 11 -9.16 30.36 -17.47
CA LEU A 11 -10.62 30.56 -17.72
C LEU A 11 -11.30 29.46 -16.88
N ALA A 12 -12.00 29.67 -15.78
CA ALA A 12 -12.89 30.77 -15.43
C ALA A 12 -12.81 31.09 -13.93
N LEU A 13 -12.55 32.37 -13.64
CA LEU A 13 -12.84 33.00 -12.37
C LEU A 13 -13.96 34.01 -12.65
N ALA A 14 -15.18 33.64 -12.26
CA ALA A 14 -16.40 34.44 -12.10
C ALA A 14 -17.58 33.46 -12.11
N SER A 15 -18.59 33.47 -11.27
CA SER A 15 -18.91 34.11 -9.99
C SER A 15 -20.30 33.55 -9.63
N ALA A 16 -20.58 33.44 -8.33
CA ALA A 16 -21.89 33.16 -7.72
C ALA A 16 -22.42 31.72 -7.79
N MET A 17 -22.23 30.97 -6.69
CA MET A 17 -23.35 30.63 -5.81
C MET A 17 -22.87 30.62 -4.36
N THR A 18 -23.17 31.71 -3.63
CA THR A 18 -23.40 31.59 -2.19
C THR A 18 -24.72 30.84 -2.01
N LEU A 19 -24.65 29.57 -1.62
CA LEU A 19 -25.75 28.91 -0.92
C LEU A 19 -25.18 28.30 0.36
N SER A 20 -25.59 28.92 1.47
CA SER A 20 -25.55 28.34 2.80
C SER A 20 -26.25 26.98 2.81
N SER A 21 -25.45 25.94 2.80
CA SER A 21 -25.66 24.77 3.64
C SER A 21 -24.30 24.10 3.72
N SER A 22 -23.90 23.71 4.92
CA SER A 22 -22.88 22.69 5.09
C SER A 22 -23.26 21.51 4.20
N VAL A 23 -22.67 21.39 3.01
CA VAL A 23 -22.62 20.12 2.32
C VAL A 23 -21.85 19.25 3.29
N MET A 24 -22.57 18.45 4.07
CA MET A 24 -21.95 17.37 4.81
C MET A 24 -21.16 16.61 3.77
N ALA A 25 -19.83 16.67 3.87
CA ALA A 25 -18.97 15.93 2.97
C ALA A 25 -19.42 14.48 3.13
N SER A 26 -20.05 13.95 2.09
CA SER A 26 -20.70 12.67 2.22
C SER A 26 -19.63 11.61 2.46
N ALA A 27 -19.72 10.91 3.58
CA ALA A 27 -18.65 10.13 4.17
C ALA A 27 -18.97 8.65 4.04
N ALA A 28 -18.31 7.99 3.10
CA ALA A 28 -18.37 6.54 2.93
C ALA A 28 -17.59 5.80 4.01
N THR A 29 -17.82 4.49 4.08
CA THR A 29 -17.05 3.57 4.92
C THR A 29 -16.09 2.74 4.07
N MET A 30 -14.80 2.75 4.42
CA MET A 30 -13.79 1.88 3.83
C MET A 30 -13.52 0.67 4.75
N ASN A 31 -13.80 -0.53 4.27
CA ASN A 31 -13.46 -1.77 4.94
C ASN A 31 -12.00 -2.15 4.63
N VAL A 32 -11.15 -2.25 5.65
CA VAL A 32 -9.74 -2.64 5.49
C VAL A 32 -9.58 -4.09 5.91
N TYR A 33 -9.09 -4.91 5.00
CA TYR A 33 -8.70 -6.28 5.28
C TYR A 33 -7.18 -6.37 5.35
N VAL A 34 -6.68 -7.35 6.09
CA VAL A 34 -5.26 -7.69 6.13
C VAL A 34 -5.10 -9.12 5.63
N ARG A 35 -4.01 -9.45 4.96
CA ARG A 35 -3.61 -10.85 4.69
C ARG A 35 -2.10 -10.98 4.80
N LYS A 36 -1.61 -12.23 4.86
CA LYS A 36 -0.21 -12.52 4.58
C LYS A 36 -0.10 -13.31 3.28
N TRP A 37 0.98 -13.07 2.55
CA TRP A 37 1.36 -13.87 1.40
C TRP A 37 2.79 -14.35 1.59
N THR A 38 3.05 -15.61 1.29
CA THR A 38 4.38 -16.21 1.43
C THR A 38 4.79 -16.83 0.12
N GLN A 39 5.87 -16.32 -0.45
CA GLN A 39 6.49 -16.91 -1.63
C GLN A 39 6.91 -18.36 -1.36
N THR A 40 6.64 -19.26 -2.31
CA THR A 40 7.02 -20.68 -2.22
C THR A 40 8.04 -21.10 -3.28
N SER A 41 8.49 -20.17 -4.11
CA SER A 41 9.38 -20.43 -5.24
C SER A 41 10.52 -19.44 -5.23
N SER A 42 11.78 -19.86 -5.25
CA SER A 42 12.94 -18.94 -5.27
C SER A 42 13.17 -18.27 -6.64
N THR A 43 12.47 -18.72 -7.68
CA THR A 43 12.62 -18.25 -9.06
C THR A 43 11.45 -17.41 -9.57
N ASN A 44 10.32 -17.43 -8.87
CA ASN A 44 9.12 -16.69 -9.25
C ASN A 44 8.45 -16.07 -8.02
N THR A 45 8.56 -14.75 -7.90
CA THR A 45 7.96 -13.97 -6.80
C THR A 45 6.44 -13.88 -6.88
N TYR A 46 5.80 -14.49 -7.87
CA TYR A 46 4.34 -14.58 -7.97
C TYR A 46 3.78 -15.93 -7.50
N GLU A 47 4.63 -16.93 -7.28
CA GLU A 47 4.23 -18.23 -6.76
C GLU A 47 4.33 -18.25 -5.24
N GLY A 48 3.20 -18.49 -4.58
CA GLY A 48 3.14 -18.50 -3.13
C GLY A 48 1.81 -18.94 -2.59
N THR A 49 1.72 -18.94 -1.26
CA THR A 49 0.50 -19.26 -0.53
C THR A 49 -0.03 -18.01 0.16
N VAL A 50 -1.34 -17.85 0.11
CA VAL A 50 -2.04 -16.85 0.91
C VAL A 50 -2.32 -17.47 2.27
N THR A 51 -1.97 -16.77 3.34
CA THR A 51 -2.60 -16.96 4.65
C THR A 51 -3.68 -15.89 4.77
N PRO A 52 -4.97 -16.26 4.57
CA PRO A 52 -6.07 -15.30 4.67
C PRO A 52 -6.06 -14.67 6.06
N ASN A 53 -6.57 -13.44 6.13
CA ASN A 53 -6.58 -12.57 7.29
C ASN A 53 -6.26 -13.27 8.63
N PRO A 54 -5.14 -12.93 9.28
CA PRO A 54 -4.76 -13.53 10.56
C PRO A 54 -5.82 -13.34 11.67
N PHE A 55 -6.78 -12.43 11.46
CA PHE A 55 -7.94 -12.13 12.32
C PHE A 55 -9.27 -12.70 11.78
N GLY A 56 -9.24 -13.60 10.80
CA GLY A 56 -10.42 -14.21 10.17
C GLY A 56 -11.02 -13.40 9.01
N LEU A 57 -12.06 -13.89 8.34
CA LEU A 57 -12.51 -13.36 7.04
C LEU A 57 -13.14 -11.94 7.06
N ASN A 58 -13.27 -11.32 8.22
CA ASN A 58 -13.86 -9.99 8.38
C ASN A 58 -12.82 -8.88 8.16
N PRO A 59 -13.23 -7.63 7.82
CA PRO A 59 -12.29 -6.51 7.84
C PRO A 59 -11.76 -6.29 9.25
N VAL A 60 -10.47 -5.93 9.38
CA VAL A 60 -9.85 -5.61 10.68
C VAL A 60 -10.35 -4.27 11.23
N VAL A 61 -10.62 -3.32 10.34
CA VAL A 61 -11.23 -2.02 10.69
C VAL A 61 -12.21 -1.55 9.62
N LYS A 62 -13.19 -0.76 10.06
CA LYS A 62 -14.13 -0.04 9.20
C LYS A 62 -13.92 1.46 9.36
N VAL A 63 -13.22 2.06 8.39
CA VAL A 63 -12.87 3.48 8.44
C VAL A 63 -14.04 4.32 7.96
N LYS A 64 -14.61 5.13 8.85
CA LYS A 64 -15.67 6.09 8.53
C LYS A 64 -15.09 7.45 8.12
N GLY A 65 -15.90 8.32 7.53
CA GLY A 65 -15.45 9.67 7.20
C GLY A 65 -14.71 9.78 5.88
N VAL A 66 -14.73 8.74 5.03
CA VAL A 66 -13.96 8.73 3.79
C VAL A 66 -14.72 9.44 2.68
N THR A 67 -14.15 10.53 2.18
CA THR A 67 -14.81 11.37 1.17
C THR A 67 -14.13 11.27 -0.19
N SER A 68 -14.90 11.54 -1.25
CA SER A 68 -14.36 11.59 -2.61
C SER A 68 -13.19 12.56 -2.72
N GLY A 69 -12.12 12.16 -3.43
CA GLY A 69 -10.91 12.97 -3.60
C GLY A 69 -9.84 12.75 -2.51
N MET A 70 -10.13 11.95 -1.48
CA MET A 70 -9.08 11.42 -0.59
C MET A 70 -8.22 10.38 -1.31
N THR A 71 -6.97 10.23 -0.86
CA THR A 71 -6.11 9.10 -1.24
C THR A 71 -6.32 7.94 -0.27
N TYR A 72 -5.98 6.72 -0.69
CA TYR A 72 -6.01 5.57 0.22
C TYR A 72 -5.11 5.77 1.44
N LYS A 73 -3.95 6.45 1.29
CA LYS A 73 -3.13 6.87 2.43
C LYS A 73 -3.91 7.72 3.43
N LYS A 74 -4.57 8.79 2.97
CA LYS A 74 -5.36 9.65 3.86
C LYS A 74 -6.52 8.90 4.53
N ALA A 75 -7.16 8.00 3.80
CA ALA A 75 -8.19 7.13 4.37
C ALA A 75 -7.60 6.19 5.45
N LEU A 76 -6.42 5.61 5.24
CA LEU A 76 -5.74 4.79 6.25
C LEU A 76 -5.28 5.60 7.47
N GLU A 77 -4.89 6.87 7.30
CA GLU A 77 -4.57 7.76 8.43
C GLU A 77 -5.79 8.01 9.34
N LEU A 78 -7.02 7.99 8.78
CA LEU A 78 -8.27 8.03 9.58
C LEU A 78 -8.49 6.74 10.37
N ALA A 79 -7.98 5.60 9.91
CA ALA A 79 -8.14 4.30 10.57
C ALA A 79 -7.53 4.25 11.98
N LYS A 80 -6.69 5.23 12.34
CA LYS A 80 -6.16 5.41 13.68
C LYS A 80 -7.25 5.52 14.74
N SER A 81 -8.41 6.12 14.43
CA SER A 81 -9.53 6.18 15.37
C SER A 81 -10.15 4.80 15.65
N GLU A 82 -9.93 3.85 14.75
CA GLU A 82 -10.40 2.46 14.82
C GLU A 82 -9.30 1.50 15.33
N GLY A 83 -8.17 2.03 15.80
CA GLY A 83 -7.06 1.26 16.37
C GLY A 83 -6.01 0.76 15.37
N LEU A 84 -6.16 1.04 14.06
CA LEU A 84 -5.16 0.67 13.05
C LEU A 84 -4.20 1.84 12.81
N ASN A 85 -2.94 1.67 13.21
CA ASN A 85 -1.88 2.65 13.03
C ASN A 85 -1.02 2.29 11.81
N THR A 86 -0.82 3.25 10.91
CA THR A 86 0.08 3.12 9.75
C THR A 86 1.31 4.02 9.90
N THR A 87 2.49 3.46 9.68
CA THR A 87 3.75 4.22 9.61
C THR A 87 4.22 4.32 8.17
N TRP A 88 4.68 5.50 7.76
CA TRP A 88 5.10 5.81 6.39
C TRP A 88 6.58 6.19 6.33
N ASP A 89 7.24 5.91 5.21
CA ASP A 89 8.64 6.29 5.01
C ASP A 89 8.83 7.81 5.05
N THR A 90 9.83 8.30 5.77
CA THR A 90 10.04 9.75 5.96
C THR A 90 10.59 10.44 4.72
N LYS A 91 11.35 9.72 3.88
CA LYS A 91 11.94 10.25 2.64
C LYS A 91 10.99 10.09 1.46
N ASN A 92 10.20 9.02 1.46
CA ASN A 92 9.23 8.65 0.45
C ASN A 92 7.85 8.47 1.11
N PRO A 93 7.15 9.57 1.46
CA PRO A 93 5.94 9.54 2.30
C PRO A 93 4.76 8.77 1.72
N ASN A 94 4.85 8.30 0.48
CA ASN A 94 3.83 7.50 -0.17
C ASN A 94 3.94 5.98 0.13
N TYR A 95 5.04 5.54 0.76
CA TYR A 95 5.33 4.13 1.03
C TYR A 95 5.01 3.76 2.47
N LEU A 96 4.19 2.72 2.64
CA LEU A 96 3.82 2.15 3.93
C LEU A 96 4.97 1.28 4.44
N THR A 97 5.42 1.51 5.67
CA THR A 97 6.57 0.82 6.28
C THR A 97 6.20 -0.02 7.48
N ALA A 98 5.09 0.29 8.16
CA ALA A 98 4.55 -0.54 9.23
C ALA A 98 3.04 -0.41 9.38
N VAL A 99 2.41 -1.48 9.86
CA VAL A 99 1.03 -1.47 10.37
C VAL A 99 1.03 -2.08 11.76
N GLU A 100 0.33 -1.42 12.66
CA GLU A 100 0.07 -1.87 14.02
C GLU A 100 -1.44 -1.90 14.25
N TYR A 101 -1.94 -3.00 14.79
CA TYR A 101 -3.33 -3.18 15.17
C TYR A 101 -3.42 -4.28 16.23
N ASP A 102 -4.23 -4.05 17.26
CA ASP A 102 -4.36 -4.94 18.41
C ASP A 102 -2.99 -5.34 19.01
N ASP A 103 -2.61 -6.61 18.93
CA ASP A 103 -1.38 -7.17 19.49
C ASP A 103 -0.22 -7.29 18.49
N PHE A 104 -0.40 -6.87 17.22
CA PHE A 104 0.65 -6.97 16.21
C PHE A 104 1.21 -5.62 15.77
N LEU A 105 2.53 -5.62 15.50
CA LEU A 105 3.25 -4.57 14.80
C LEU A 105 4.16 -5.23 13.77
N TRP A 106 3.81 -5.14 12.48
CA TRP A 106 4.65 -5.67 11.41
C TRP A 106 5.27 -4.55 10.59
N LYS A 107 6.59 -4.65 10.40
CA LYS A 107 7.43 -3.65 9.75
C LYS A 107 8.09 -4.30 8.54
N ASN A 108 8.25 -3.53 7.46
CA ASN A 108 9.10 -3.96 6.36
C ASN A 108 10.50 -4.26 6.92
N ASN A 109 11.06 -5.42 6.57
CA ASN A 109 12.30 -5.93 7.17
C ASN A 109 13.29 -6.49 6.13
N GLY A 110 13.08 -6.19 4.85
CA GLY A 110 13.88 -6.78 3.78
C GLY A 110 15.36 -6.38 3.79
N ALA A 111 16.21 -7.37 3.55
CA ALA A 111 17.66 -7.26 3.55
C ALA A 111 18.31 -8.18 2.50
N ASN A 112 19.58 -7.92 2.17
CA ASN A 112 20.38 -8.71 1.23
C ASN A 112 21.25 -9.72 1.99
N HIS A 113 20.96 -11.02 1.87
CA HIS A 113 21.72 -12.16 2.40
C HIS A 113 22.72 -12.69 1.37
N ASN A 114 23.70 -13.48 1.82
CA ASN A 114 24.69 -14.11 0.93
C ASN A 114 25.36 -13.08 0.00
N VAL A 115 25.87 -12.00 0.60
CA VAL A 115 26.36 -10.83 -0.14
C VAL A 115 27.68 -11.13 -0.83
N ASN A 116 27.70 -11.09 -2.16
CA ASN A 116 28.91 -11.16 -2.97
C ASN A 116 29.39 -9.77 -3.33
N LYS A 117 30.69 -9.51 -3.16
CA LYS A 117 31.32 -8.22 -3.44
C LYS A 117 32.45 -8.37 -4.44
N ASP A 118 32.64 -7.36 -5.29
CA ASP A 118 33.83 -7.27 -6.13
C ASP A 118 35.08 -6.89 -5.31
N ALA A 119 36.25 -6.86 -5.96
CA ALA A 119 37.51 -6.48 -5.33
C ALA A 119 37.54 -5.03 -4.80
N ALA A 120 36.63 -4.16 -5.26
CA ALA A 120 36.48 -2.79 -4.79
C ALA A 120 35.46 -2.66 -3.64
N GLY A 121 34.80 -3.77 -3.25
CA GLY A 121 33.81 -3.81 -2.18
C GLY A 121 32.37 -3.50 -2.60
N ASN A 122 32.09 -3.34 -3.90
CA ASN A 122 30.72 -3.14 -4.39
C ASN A 122 29.94 -4.45 -4.36
N ILE A 123 28.67 -4.41 -3.97
CA ILE A 123 27.81 -5.60 -3.99
C ILE A 123 27.45 -5.92 -5.45
N ILE A 124 27.84 -7.12 -5.90
CA ILE A 124 27.62 -7.63 -7.26
C ILE A 124 26.61 -8.78 -7.32
N GLY A 125 26.15 -9.28 -6.17
CA GLY A 125 25.06 -10.23 -6.09
C GLY A 125 24.67 -10.55 -4.65
N ALA A 126 23.42 -10.90 -4.43
CA ALA A 126 22.89 -11.30 -3.12
C ALA A 126 21.54 -12.01 -3.29
N ILE A 127 21.03 -12.55 -2.19
CA ILE A 127 19.65 -13.00 -2.07
C ILE A 127 18.90 -11.91 -1.30
N TRP A 128 17.96 -11.23 -1.95
CA TRP A 128 17.03 -10.38 -1.22
C TRP A 128 16.03 -11.26 -0.50
N LYS A 129 15.84 -11.05 0.80
CA LYS A 129 14.82 -11.72 1.61
C LYS A 129 14.14 -10.71 2.49
N GLY A 130 12.81 -10.75 2.56
CA GLY A 130 12.10 -9.79 3.37
C GLY A 130 10.60 -9.84 3.24
N ASP A 131 9.97 -9.22 4.22
CA ASP A 131 8.57 -8.91 4.23
C ASP A 131 8.35 -7.44 3.86
N SER A 132 7.28 -7.19 3.11
CA SER A 132 6.89 -5.83 2.72
C SER A 132 5.38 -5.66 2.65
N TRP A 133 4.90 -4.45 2.95
CA TRP A 133 3.52 -4.07 2.77
C TRP A 133 3.17 -3.78 1.31
N MET A 134 2.24 -4.56 0.78
CA MET A 134 1.59 -4.40 -0.51
C MET A 134 0.10 -4.07 -0.31
N TRP A 135 -0.58 -3.64 -1.37
CA TRP A 135 -1.99 -3.27 -1.28
C TRP A 135 -2.74 -3.53 -2.58
N TYR A 136 -4.06 -3.69 -2.49
CA TYR A 136 -4.95 -3.71 -3.65
C TYR A 136 -6.38 -3.34 -3.27
N LYS A 137 -7.19 -3.01 -4.28
CA LYS A 137 -8.60 -2.64 -4.12
C LYS A 137 -9.49 -3.89 -4.01
N GLY A 138 -10.61 -3.76 -3.30
CA GLY A 138 -11.57 -4.84 -3.10
C GLY A 138 -11.32 -5.62 -1.81
N ASN A 139 -11.97 -6.78 -1.69
CA ASN A 139 -11.96 -7.64 -0.50
C ASN A 139 -11.54 -9.09 -0.81
N ASN A 140 -11.11 -9.38 -2.04
CA ASN A 140 -10.70 -10.72 -2.43
C ASN A 140 -9.34 -11.05 -1.79
N LEU A 141 -9.34 -11.78 -0.68
CA LEU A 141 -8.11 -12.18 0.02
C LEU A 141 -7.21 -13.12 -0.80
N TYR A 142 -7.71 -13.70 -1.90
CA TYR A 142 -6.97 -14.56 -2.83
C TYR A 142 -6.58 -13.82 -4.12
N TYR A 143 -6.50 -12.49 -4.05
CA TYR A 143 -6.07 -11.67 -5.18
C TYR A 143 -4.68 -12.07 -5.67
N ASP A 144 -4.57 -12.16 -6.99
CA ASP A 144 -3.36 -12.49 -7.72
C ASP A 144 -2.30 -11.39 -7.53
N VAL A 145 -1.18 -11.76 -6.90
CA VAL A 145 -0.07 -10.85 -6.59
C VAL A 145 0.57 -10.25 -7.84
N ALA A 146 0.49 -10.94 -8.99
CA ALA A 146 0.97 -10.40 -10.27
C ALA A 146 0.15 -9.20 -10.78
N LYS A 147 -1.03 -8.94 -10.16
CA LYS A 147 -1.95 -7.85 -10.54
C LYS A 147 -1.95 -6.70 -9.54
N TYR A 148 -0.94 -6.60 -8.69
CA TYR A 148 -0.86 -5.47 -7.75
C TYR A 148 -0.82 -4.12 -8.48
N PRO A 149 -1.35 -3.04 -7.87
CA PRO A 149 -1.30 -1.72 -8.44
C PRO A 149 0.14 -1.23 -8.62
N ASN A 150 0.41 -0.56 -9.74
CA ASN A 150 1.68 0.13 -10.00
C ASN A 150 1.74 1.54 -9.39
N THR A 151 0.78 1.89 -8.52
CA THR A 151 0.67 3.18 -7.87
C THR A 151 0.78 3.00 -6.36
N THR A 152 1.27 4.04 -5.68
CA THR A 152 1.31 4.03 -4.22
C THR A 152 -0.04 4.37 -3.61
N LEU A 153 -0.22 4.06 -2.31
CA LEU A 153 -1.39 4.47 -1.53
C LEU A 153 -1.52 6.00 -1.44
N GLY A 154 -0.39 6.72 -1.49
CA GLY A 154 -0.33 8.18 -1.47
C GLY A 154 -0.78 8.86 -2.77
N GLU A 155 -0.72 8.15 -3.89
CA GLU A 155 -1.09 8.67 -5.22
C GLU A 155 -2.47 8.21 -5.69
N THR A 156 -2.96 7.09 -5.13
CA THR A 156 -4.21 6.49 -5.56
C THR A 156 -5.39 7.10 -4.80
N LEU A 157 -6.32 7.69 -5.54
CA LEU A 157 -7.60 8.15 -4.98
C LEU A 157 -8.52 6.98 -4.60
N VAL A 158 -9.30 7.19 -3.54
CA VAL A 158 -10.48 6.37 -3.23
C VAL A 158 -11.51 6.51 -4.38
N PRO A 159 -12.54 5.63 -4.46
CA PRO A 159 -13.57 5.76 -5.49
C PRO A 159 -14.17 7.17 -5.55
N ALA A 160 -14.50 7.63 -6.75
CA ALA A 160 -15.17 8.92 -6.94
C ALA A 160 -16.68 8.78 -6.72
N GLY A 161 -17.34 9.88 -6.35
CA GLY A 161 -18.80 9.92 -6.22
C GLY A 161 -19.35 9.21 -4.98
N LEU A 162 -18.51 8.99 -3.96
CA LEU A 162 -18.87 8.37 -2.68
C LEU A 162 -19.97 9.16 -1.95
N LYS A 163 -20.92 8.40 -1.40
CA LYS A 163 -22.06 8.84 -0.58
C LYS A 163 -21.98 8.24 0.84
N ASP A 164 -22.80 8.73 1.76
CA ASP A 164 -22.79 8.38 3.19
C ASP A 164 -23.02 6.88 3.45
N SER A 165 -23.80 6.24 2.59
CA SER A 165 -24.11 4.82 2.68
C SER A 165 -23.16 3.94 1.88
N ASP A 166 -22.21 4.51 1.15
CA ASP A 166 -21.35 3.73 0.28
C ASP A 166 -20.32 2.98 1.13
N GLU A 167 -20.14 1.71 0.78
CA GLU A 167 -19.07 0.88 1.32
C GLU A 167 -18.15 0.44 0.19
N PHE A 168 -16.86 0.51 0.45
CA PHE A 168 -15.85 -0.09 -0.43
C PHE A 168 -14.78 -0.79 0.41
N SER A 169 -13.83 -1.43 -0.25
CA SER A 169 -12.83 -2.24 0.43
C SER A 169 -11.45 -2.08 -0.16
N MET A 170 -10.46 -2.32 0.69
CA MET A 170 -9.08 -2.58 0.28
C MET A 170 -8.49 -3.71 1.10
N VAL A 171 -7.40 -4.28 0.61
CA VAL A 171 -6.59 -5.23 1.36
C VAL A 171 -5.17 -4.70 1.49
N LEU A 172 -4.64 -4.73 2.71
CA LEU A 172 -3.22 -4.63 3.02
C LEU A 172 -2.64 -6.04 3.06
N SER A 173 -1.62 -6.30 2.25
CA SER A 173 -0.98 -7.60 2.15
C SER A 173 0.43 -7.50 2.70
N TYR A 174 0.77 -8.35 3.67
CA TYR A 174 2.12 -8.44 4.19
C TYR A 174 2.82 -9.62 3.52
N ASP A 175 3.69 -9.31 2.57
CA ASP A 175 4.19 -10.25 1.59
C ASP A 175 5.64 -10.58 1.87
N HIS A 176 5.92 -11.85 2.15
CA HIS A 176 7.26 -12.39 2.22
C HIS A 176 7.77 -12.70 0.81
N SER A 177 8.88 -12.09 0.40
CA SER A 177 9.55 -12.44 -0.84
C SER A 177 11.03 -12.82 -0.61
N GLU A 178 11.54 -13.67 -1.50
CA GLU A 178 12.92 -14.10 -1.57
C GLU A 178 13.34 -14.26 -3.03
N PHE A 179 14.39 -13.57 -3.47
CA PHE A 179 14.90 -13.71 -4.83
C PHE A 179 16.40 -13.38 -4.90
N ALA A 180 17.11 -14.14 -5.73
CA ALA A 180 18.52 -13.85 -6.03
C ALA A 180 18.64 -12.74 -7.08
N TRP A 181 19.67 -11.92 -6.95
CA TRP A 181 20.12 -10.99 -7.99
C TRP A 181 21.65 -11.08 -8.12
N GLY A 182 22.16 -10.93 -9.34
CA GLY A 182 23.59 -11.17 -9.62
C GLY A 182 24.01 -12.60 -9.31
N THR A 183 25.25 -12.77 -8.83
CA THR A 183 25.75 -14.06 -8.33
C THR A 183 25.91 -13.98 -6.80
N PRO A 184 25.03 -14.58 -6.00
CA PRO A 184 25.16 -14.58 -4.55
C PRO A 184 26.38 -15.36 -4.06
N ALA A 185 26.81 -15.09 -2.82
CA ALA A 185 27.80 -15.90 -2.13
C ALA A 185 27.22 -17.27 -1.75
N THR A 186 28.09 -18.28 -1.61
CA THR A 186 27.67 -19.64 -1.25
C THR A 186 27.23 -19.78 0.21
N GLU A 187 27.71 -18.92 1.10
CA GLU A 187 27.38 -18.91 2.53
C GLU A 187 26.82 -17.55 2.94
N ASP A 188 25.91 -17.54 3.92
CA ASP A 188 25.41 -16.29 4.48
C ASP A 188 26.50 -15.63 5.33
N ASN A 189 26.88 -14.42 4.94
CA ASN A 189 28.02 -13.69 5.49
C ASN A 189 27.59 -12.39 6.20
N GLN A 190 26.34 -12.35 6.67
CA GLN A 190 25.81 -11.30 7.53
C GLN A 190 26.16 -11.53 9.00
#